data_AF-X1SEN8-F1
#
_entry.id   AF-X1SEN8-F1
#
_cell.length_a   1.000
_cell.length_b   1.000
_cell.length_c   1.000
_cell.angle_alpha   90.00
_cell.angle_beta   90.00
_cell.angle_gamma   90.00
#
_symmetry.space_group_name_H-M   'P 1'
#
loop_
_entity.id
_entity.type
_entity.pdbx_description
1 polymer ?
#
loop_
_entity_poly.entity_id
_entity_poly.type
_entity_poly.pdbx_seq_one_letter_code
_entity_poly.pdbx_strand_id
1 'polypeptide(L)'
;HAFPSVTLLIPIYFVLRWITKIPIIGKGLPLIGGFGFNTIGGVALVMVAFQLPFGIWIMKGFFDNISWDMERSALIDGASRFQVWWKILMPNIKPGIAALSIFAFISGWNAYLIPFTFTVGRAGKTAVLSVYIRNLFNTILLSFSYISHYS
;
A
#
# COMPACT_ATOMS: atom_id res chain seq x y z
N HIS A 1 -11.76 -6.82 -23.43
CA HIS A 1 -11.79 -5.36 -23.18
C HIS A 1 -11.32 -5.09 -21.76
N ALA A 2 -10.11 -4.57 -21.58
CA ALA A 2 -9.60 -4.26 -20.25
C ALA A 2 -10.40 -3.08 -19.67
N PHE A 3 -10.99 -3.28 -18.50
CA PHE A 3 -11.67 -2.23 -17.77
C PHE A 3 -10.67 -1.09 -17.55
N PRO A 4 -10.96 0.16 -17.96
CA PRO A 4 -10.04 1.27 -17.73
C PRO A 4 -9.75 1.39 -16.23
N SER A 5 -8.49 1.32 -15.85
CA SER A 5 -8.04 1.46 -14.45
C SER A 5 -8.52 2.77 -13.81
N VAL A 6 -8.78 3.79 -14.63
CA VAL A 6 -9.38 5.07 -14.23
C VAL A 6 -10.80 4.90 -13.68
N THR A 7 -11.60 3.96 -14.19
CA THR A 7 -12.97 3.71 -13.72
C THR A 7 -12.98 3.15 -12.29
N LEU A 8 -11.91 2.46 -11.86
CA LEU A 8 -11.75 1.98 -10.48
C LEU A 8 -11.51 3.11 -9.48
N LEU A 9 -11.07 4.29 -9.93
CA LEU A 9 -10.83 5.43 -9.04
C LEU A 9 -12.13 5.96 -8.43
N ILE A 10 -13.24 5.87 -9.16
CA ILE A 10 -14.57 6.34 -8.72
C ILE A 10 -15.05 5.56 -7.49
N PRO A 11 -15.17 4.21 -7.50
CA PRO A 11 -15.59 3.47 -6.31
C PRO A 11 -14.59 3.62 -5.17
N ILE A 12 -13.28 3.66 -5.44
CA ILE A 12 -12.25 3.87 -4.42
C ILE A 12 -12.42 5.23 -3.72
N TYR A 13 -12.73 6.28 -4.47
CA TYR A 13 -13.03 7.59 -3.93
C TYR A 13 -14.22 7.54 -2.96
N PHE A 14 -15.31 6.86 -3.33
CA PHE A 14 -16.47 6.69 -2.45
C PHE A 14 -16.14 5.91 -1.18
N VAL A 15 -15.35 4.84 -1.30
CA VAL A 15 -14.89 4.05 -0.15
C VAL A 15 -14.04 4.89 0.79
N LEU A 16 -13.04 5.63 0.29
CA LEU A 16 -12.22 6.52 1.13
C LEU A 16 -13.06 7.61 1.81
N ARG A 17 -14.03 8.19 1.09
CA ARG A 17 -14.97 9.17 1.65
C ARG A 17 -15.86 8.56 2.74
N TRP A 18 -16.28 7.32 2.56
CA TRP A 18 -17.04 6.58 3.58
C TRP A 18 -16.17 6.31 4.82
N ILE A 19 -14.93 5.85 4.65
CA ILE A 19 -13.96 5.64 5.74
C ILE A 19 -13.69 6.95 6.50
N THR A 20 -13.63 8.08 5.79
CA THR A 20 -13.44 9.41 6.41
C THR A 20 -14.54 9.76 7.41
N LYS A 21 -15.77 9.27 7.19
CA LYS A 21 -16.90 9.52 8.10
C LYS A 21 -16.77 8.77 9.42
N ILE A 22 -15.90 7.76 9.50
CA ILE A 22 -15.62 7.03 10.73
C ILE A 22 -14.60 7.85 11.53
N PRO A 23 -14.94 8.45 12.68
CA PRO A 23 -14.09 9.43 13.35
C PRO A 23 -12.72 8.88 13.77
N ILE A 24 -12.64 7.62 14.21
CA ILE A 24 -11.40 6.98 14.68
C ILE A 24 -10.49 6.59 13.49
N ILE A 25 -11.06 6.00 12.44
CA ILE A 25 -10.29 5.44 11.31
C ILE A 25 -10.02 6.51 10.24
N GLY A 26 -11.01 7.36 9.97
CA GLY A 26 -11.00 8.36 8.91
C GLY A 26 -10.05 9.52 9.16
N LYS A 27 -10.12 10.14 10.34
CA LYS A 27 -9.18 11.19 10.75
C LYS A 27 -7.91 10.65 11.41
N GLY A 28 -7.98 9.45 11.98
CA GLY A 28 -6.85 8.77 12.61
C GLY A 28 -6.34 9.47 13.88
N LEU A 29 -5.38 8.84 14.54
CA LEU A 29 -4.59 9.52 15.56
C LEU A 29 -3.63 10.52 14.91
N PRO A 30 -3.36 11.68 15.54
CA PRO A 30 -2.48 12.73 14.99
C PRO A 30 -1.04 12.26 14.68
N LEU A 31 -0.60 11.13 15.25
CA LEU A 31 0.74 10.56 15.05
C LEU A 31 0.89 9.71 13.78
N ILE A 32 -0.16 8.98 13.38
CA ILE A 32 -0.17 8.05 12.23
C ILE A 32 -0.97 8.61 11.04
N GLY A 33 -1.76 9.66 11.26
CA GLY A 33 -2.69 10.21 10.29
C GLY A 33 -3.92 9.32 10.09
N GLY A 34 -4.92 9.85 9.40
CA GLY A 34 -6.15 9.12 9.06
C GLY A 34 -5.99 8.18 7.88
N PHE A 35 -6.92 7.23 7.74
CA PHE A 35 -7.07 6.37 6.55
C PHE A 35 -8.15 6.88 5.58
N GLY A 36 -8.67 8.09 5.81
CA GLY A 36 -9.68 8.71 4.98
C GLY A 36 -9.17 9.32 3.67
N PHE A 37 -10.02 10.13 3.06
CA PHE A 37 -9.71 10.87 1.84
C PHE A 37 -8.66 11.96 2.12
N ASN A 38 -7.73 12.16 1.18
CA ASN A 38 -6.64 13.14 1.27
C ASN A 38 -5.66 12.90 2.43
N THR A 39 -5.50 11.66 2.90
CA THR A 39 -4.50 11.31 3.92
C THR A 39 -3.48 10.30 3.38
N ILE A 40 -2.28 10.29 3.96
CA ILE A 40 -1.22 9.33 3.60
C ILE A 40 -1.68 7.90 3.90
N GLY A 41 -2.37 7.68 5.03
CA GLY A 41 -2.94 6.37 5.37
C GLY A 41 -3.99 5.90 4.37
N GLY A 42 -4.83 6.80 3.85
CA GLY A 42 -5.82 6.45 2.83
C GLY A 42 -5.17 6.04 1.51
N VAL A 43 -4.11 6.74 1.11
CA VAL A 43 -3.29 6.36 -0.05
C VAL A 43 -2.65 4.99 0.16
N ALA A 44 -2.03 4.75 1.33
CA ALA A 44 -1.42 3.48 1.66
C ALA A 44 -2.43 2.33 1.62
N LEU A 45 -3.65 2.54 2.13
CA LEU A 45 -4.73 1.55 2.11
C LEU A 45 -5.10 1.16 0.67
N VAL A 46 -5.27 2.14 -0.22
CA VAL A 46 -5.57 1.89 -1.63
C VAL A 46 -4.43 1.11 -2.30
N MET A 47 -3.19 1.52 -2.06
CA MET A 47 -2.01 0.84 -2.63
C MET A 47 -1.91 -0.61 -2.16
N VAL A 48 -2.14 -0.86 -0.86
CA VAL A 48 -2.18 -2.22 -0.31
C VAL A 48 -3.31 -3.01 -0.97
N ALA A 49 -4.52 -2.46 -1.10
CA ALA A 49 -5.65 -3.15 -1.71
C ALA A 49 -5.36 -3.66 -3.14
N PHE A 50 -4.64 -2.87 -3.94
CA PHE A 50 -4.21 -3.29 -5.27
C PHE A 50 -3.10 -4.36 -5.24
N GLN A 51 -2.20 -4.30 -4.27
CA GLN A 51 -1.08 -5.25 -4.16
C GLN A 51 -1.45 -6.56 -3.48
N LEU A 52 -2.55 -6.59 -2.71
CA LEU A 52 -2.99 -7.74 -1.91
C LEU A 52 -3.09 -9.04 -2.71
N PRO A 53 -3.75 -9.10 -3.89
CA PRO A 53 -3.90 -10.36 -4.62
C PRO A 53 -2.55 -10.99 -4.97
N PHE A 54 -1.60 -10.18 -5.41
CA PHE A 54 -0.24 -10.62 -5.73
C PHE A 54 0.53 -11.04 -4.47
N GLY A 55 0.42 -10.26 -3.39
CA GLY A 55 1.06 -10.60 -2.12
C GLY A 55 0.53 -11.90 -1.51
N ILE A 56 -0.78 -12.12 -1.57
CA ILE A 56 -1.43 -13.37 -1.15
C ILE A 56 -0.93 -14.53 -2.00
N TRP A 57 -0.80 -14.36 -3.31
CA TRP A 57 -0.29 -15.41 -4.20
C TRP A 57 1.16 -15.78 -3.88
N ILE A 58 2.03 -14.80 -3.64
CA ILE A 58 3.41 -15.06 -3.18
C ILE A 58 3.39 -15.84 -1.87
N MET A 59 2.66 -15.34 -0.87
CA MET A 59 2.61 -15.97 0.45
C MET A 59 2.04 -17.38 0.40
N LYS A 60 1.02 -17.63 -0.45
CA LYS A 60 0.50 -18.97 -0.70
C LYS A 60 1.62 -19.90 -1.18
N GLY A 61 2.46 -19.46 -2.11
CA GLY A 61 3.62 -20.25 -2.55
C GLY A 61 4.57 -20.63 -1.41
N PHE A 62 4.78 -19.74 -0.42
CA PHE A 62 5.57 -20.07 0.77
C PHE A 62 4.85 -21.04 1.72
N PHE A 63 3.55 -20.88 1.91
CA PHE A 63 2.76 -21.80 2.74
C PHE A 63 2.64 -23.20 2.12
N ASP A 64 2.53 -23.31 0.80
CA ASP A 64 2.42 -24.59 0.09
C ASP A 64 3.70 -25.44 0.24
N ASN A 65 4.85 -24.84 0.54
CA ASN A 65 6.10 -25.57 0.80
C ASN A 65 6.15 -26.24 2.19
N ILE A 66 5.22 -25.92 3.08
CA ILE A 66 5.19 -26.46 4.44
C ILE A 66 4.41 -27.78 4.41
N SER A 67 5.09 -28.87 4.77
CA SER A 67 4.45 -30.19 4.84
C SER A 67 3.40 -30.22 5.94
N TRP A 68 2.16 -30.56 5.59
CA TRP A 68 1.05 -30.69 6.54
C TRP A 68 1.29 -31.72 7.64
N ASP A 69 2.12 -32.72 7.37
CA ASP A 69 2.47 -33.78 8.31
C ASP A 69 3.27 -33.25 9.50
N MET A 70 4.08 -32.20 9.31
CA MET A 70 4.86 -31.59 10.38
C MET A 70 4.00 -30.80 11.37
N GLU A 71 2.94 -30.15 10.87
CA GLU A 71 1.95 -29.50 11.74
C GLU A 71 1.14 -30.56 12.51
N ARG A 72 0.75 -31.65 11.85
CA ARG A 72 -0.01 -32.74 12.50
C ARG A 72 0.81 -33.48 13.54
N SER A 73 2.09 -33.75 13.30
CA SER A 73 2.95 -34.40 14.30
C SER A 73 3.11 -33.53 15.55
N ALA A 74 3.32 -32.23 15.38
CA ALA A 74 3.43 -31.31 16.52
C ALA A 74 2.12 -31.22 17.34
N LEU A 75 0.96 -31.32 16.69
CA LEU A 75 -0.34 -31.37 17.37
C LEU A 75 -0.53 -32.70 18.14
N ILE A 76 -0.05 -33.83 17.58
CA ILE A 76 -0.06 -35.13 18.26
C ILE A 76 0.87 -35.13 19.47
N ASP A 77 2.00 -34.42 19.38
CA ASP A 77 2.96 -34.22 20.48
C ASP A 77 2.42 -33.27 21.58
N GLY A 78 1.17 -32.81 21.48
CA GLY A 78 0.50 -31.98 22.48
C GLY A 78 0.77 -30.47 22.34
N ALA A 79 1.40 -30.01 21.26
CA ALA A 79 1.56 -28.59 21.02
C ALA A 79 0.21 -27.92 20.71
N SER A 80 0.00 -26.72 21.24
CA SER A 80 -1.20 -25.94 20.90
C SER A 80 -1.10 -25.37 19.49
N ARG A 81 -2.24 -25.13 18.81
CA ARG A 81 -2.28 -24.52 17.47
C ARG A 81 -1.50 -23.21 17.37
N PHE A 82 -1.55 -22.37 18.42
CA PHE A 82 -0.78 -21.12 18.45
C PHE A 82 0.73 -21.37 18.58
N GLN A 83 1.14 -22.38 19.35
CA GLN A 83 2.55 -22.77 19.43
C GLN A 83 3.06 -23.29 18.10
N VAL A 84 2.29 -24.12 17.39
CA VAL A 84 2.64 -24.60 16.06
C VAL A 84 2.75 -23.43 15.08
N TRP A 85 1.80 -22.49 15.12
CA TRP A 85 1.84 -21.28 14.31
C TRP A 85 3.11 -20.44 14.55
N TRP A 86 3.46 -20.17 15.80
CA TRP A 86 4.60 -19.31 16.12
C TRP A 86 5.96 -20.01 15.99
N LYS A 87 6.05 -21.29 16.34
CA LYS A 87 7.32 -22.04 16.38
C LYS A 87 7.65 -22.77 15.09
N ILE A 88 6.64 -23.18 14.31
CA ILE A 88 6.83 -23.96 13.08
C ILE A 88 6.47 -23.12 11.86
N LEU A 89 5.24 -22.58 11.78
CA LEU A 89 4.81 -21.85 10.58
C LEU A 89 5.56 -20.53 10.39
N MET A 90 5.65 -19.68 11.41
CA MET A 90 6.33 -18.37 11.34
C MET A 90 7.77 -18.44 10.80
N PRO A 91 8.70 -19.23 11.37
CA PRO A 91 10.08 -19.27 10.87
C PRO A 91 10.19 -19.76 9.43
N ASN A 92 9.33 -20.69 9.01
CA ASN A 92 9.32 -21.21 7.65
C ASN A 92 8.83 -20.17 6.62
N ILE A 93 7.90 -19.28 6.99
CA ILE A 93 7.41 -18.23 6.08
C ILE A 93 8.18 -16.90 6.17
N LYS A 94 9.10 -16.72 7.13
CA LYS A 94 9.98 -15.53 7.23
C LYS A 94 10.63 -15.12 5.90
N PRO A 95 11.22 -16.02 5.09
CA PRO A 95 11.78 -15.64 3.79
C PRO A 95 10.71 -15.09 2.83
N GLY A 96 9.47 -15.58 2.91
CA GLY A 96 8.35 -15.06 2.12
C GLY A 96 7.90 -13.67 2.55
N ILE A 97 7.85 -13.41 3.85
CA ILE A 97 7.58 -12.08 4.39
C ILE A 97 8.67 -11.09 3.94
N ALA A 98 9.95 -11.50 3.97
CA ALA A 98 11.05 -10.66 3.51
C ALA A 98 10.92 -10.31 2.02
N ALA A 99 10.66 -11.31 1.17
CA ALA A 99 10.44 -11.10 -0.27
C ALA A 99 9.26 -10.15 -0.53
N LEU A 100 8.11 -10.40 0.12
CA LEU A 100 6.92 -9.56 0.00
C LEU A 100 7.21 -8.11 0.45
N SER A 101 7.97 -7.93 1.51
CA SER A 101 8.34 -6.60 2.04
C SER A 101 9.18 -5.82 1.05
N ILE A 102 10.15 -6.46 0.39
CA ILE A 102 10.98 -5.84 -0.65
C ILE A 102 10.12 -5.42 -1.84
N PHE A 103 9.24 -6.29 -2.33
CA PHE A 103 8.32 -5.97 -3.42
C PHE A 103 7.38 -4.81 -3.06
N ALA A 104 6.81 -4.84 -1.86
CA ALA A 104 5.94 -3.77 -1.36
C ALA A 104 6.68 -2.44 -1.26
N PHE A 105 7.95 -2.45 -0.80
CA PHE A 105 8.77 -1.26 -0.70
C PHE A 105 9.06 -0.65 -2.09
N ILE A 106 9.53 -1.45 -3.04
CA ILE A 106 9.83 -1.00 -4.41
C ILE A 106 8.57 -0.45 -5.07
N SER A 107 7.45 -1.15 -4.94
CA SER A 107 6.16 -0.71 -5.49
C SER A 107 5.70 0.59 -4.84
N GLY A 108 5.88 0.72 -3.52
CA GLY A 108 5.54 1.92 -2.76
C GLY A 108 6.33 3.14 -3.22
N TRP A 109 7.64 2.97 -3.38
CA TRP A 109 8.55 4.02 -3.80
C TRP A 109 8.30 4.51 -5.22
N ASN A 110 7.95 3.59 -6.12
CA ASN A 110 7.70 3.90 -7.54
C ASN A 110 6.25 4.37 -7.81
N ALA A 111 5.37 4.32 -6.82
CA ALA A 111 3.98 4.71 -7.01
C ALA A 111 3.85 6.23 -7.22
N TYR A 112 3.15 6.61 -8.29
CA TYR A 112 2.90 8.00 -8.64
C TYR A 112 1.40 8.29 -8.81
N LEU A 113 0.71 7.50 -9.65
CA LEU A 113 -0.68 7.77 -10.04
C LEU A 113 -1.65 7.83 -8.86
N ILE A 114 -1.59 6.85 -7.95
CA ILE A 114 -2.49 6.77 -6.79
C ILE A 114 -2.23 7.91 -5.78
N PRO A 115 -0.99 8.13 -5.30
CA PRO A 115 -0.69 9.29 -4.46
C PRO A 115 -1.10 10.62 -5.09
N PHE A 116 -0.76 10.84 -6.36
CA PHE A 116 -1.10 12.08 -7.07
C PHE A 116 -2.61 12.34 -7.14
N THR A 117 -3.40 11.29 -7.41
CA THR A 117 -4.86 11.39 -7.54
C THR A 117 -5.55 11.68 -6.21
N PHE A 118 -5.04 11.11 -5.11
CA PHE A 118 -5.73 11.17 -3.81
C PHE A 118 -5.17 12.19 -2.82
N THR A 119 -4.01 12.83 -3.09
CA THR A 119 -3.42 13.88 -2.21
C THR A 119 -3.51 15.30 -2.78
N VAL A 120 -4.57 15.61 -3.54
CA VAL A 120 -4.76 16.93 -4.18
C VAL A 120 -4.79 18.04 -3.12
N GLY A 121 -3.89 19.04 -3.25
CA GLY A 121 -3.78 20.20 -2.35
C GLY A 121 -2.81 20.05 -1.17
N ARG A 122 -2.31 18.84 -0.86
CA ARG A 122 -1.21 18.61 0.13
C ARG A 122 0.18 18.53 -0.49
N ALA A 123 0.27 18.80 -1.79
CA ALA A 123 1.43 18.65 -2.67
C ALA A 123 2.74 19.33 -2.26
N GLY A 124 2.78 20.09 -1.15
CA GLY A 124 3.98 20.77 -0.65
C GLY A 124 4.38 20.46 0.79
N LYS A 125 3.62 19.67 1.58
CA LYS A 125 3.98 19.37 2.99
C LYS A 125 4.19 17.89 3.31
N THR A 126 3.54 16.99 2.58
CA THR A 126 3.63 15.52 2.81
C THR A 126 3.28 14.73 1.54
N ALA A 127 4.09 14.89 0.50
CA ALA A 127 3.95 14.14 -0.75
C ALA A 127 5.03 13.07 -0.86
N VAL A 128 4.71 11.95 -1.52
CA VAL A 128 5.72 10.97 -1.94
C VAL A 128 6.72 11.62 -2.91
N LEU A 129 7.97 11.15 -2.92
CA LEU A 129 9.06 11.75 -3.69
C LEU A 129 8.72 11.91 -5.18
N SER A 130 8.06 10.91 -5.78
CA SER A 130 7.63 10.92 -7.18
C SER A 130 6.70 12.10 -7.51
N VAL A 131 5.75 12.40 -6.63
CA VAL A 131 4.81 13.52 -6.78
C VAL A 131 5.53 14.85 -6.63
N TYR A 132 6.43 14.94 -5.65
CA TYR A 132 7.21 16.15 -5.41
C TYR A 132 8.08 16.51 -6.63
N ILE A 133 8.84 15.54 -7.16
CA ILE A 133 9.68 15.72 -8.35
C ILE A 133 8.84 16.18 -9.55
N ARG A 134 7.67 15.58 -9.77
CA ARG A 134 6.79 15.99 -10.89
C ARG A 134 6.29 17.42 -10.74
N ASN A 135 5.93 17.83 -9.53
CA ASN A 135 5.49 19.20 -9.29
C ASN A 135 6.63 20.21 -9.52
N LEU A 136 7.86 19.88 -9.16
CA LEU A 136 9.03 20.71 -9.47
C LEU A 136 9.24 20.88 -10.97
N PHE A 137 9.21 19.79 -11.74
CA PHE A 137 9.35 19.87 -13.20
C PHE A 137 8.27 20.74 -13.83
N ASN A 138 7.00 20.58 -13.42
CA ASN A 138 5.90 21.41 -13.93
C ASN A 138 6.13 22.90 -13.62
N THR A 139 6.56 23.24 -12.40
CA THR A 139 6.84 24.63 -12.02
C THR A 139 7.97 25.24 -12.83
N ILE A 140 9.05 24.49 -13.07
CA ILE A 140 10.20 24.95 -13.87
C ILE A 140 9.77 25.21 -15.31
N LEU A 141 9.03 24.27 -15.93
CA LEU A 141 8.54 24.42 -17.30
C LEU A 141 7.61 25.62 -17.46
N LEU A 142 6.72 25.84 -16.49
CA LEU A 142 5.85 27.01 -16.47
C LEU A 142 6.69 28.29 -16.36
N SER A 143 7.66 28.37 -15.44
CA SER A 143 8.52 29.56 -15.29
C SER A 143 9.32 29.88 -16.54
N PHE A 144 9.84 28.86 -17.24
CA PHE A 144 10.56 29.05 -18.49
C PHE A 144 9.64 29.53 -19.60
N SER A 145 8.45 28.93 -19.72
CA SER A 145 7.42 29.36 -20.67
C SER A 145 7.03 30.81 -20.43
N TYR A 146 6.83 31.23 -19.16
CA TYR A 146 6.54 32.61 -18.82
C TYR A 146 7.68 33.55 -19.24
N ILE A 147 8.94 33.25 -18.89
CA ILE A 147 10.08 34.11 -19.22
C ILE A 147 10.24 34.24 -20.75
N SER A 148 10.13 33.13 -21.49
CA SER A 148 10.25 33.13 -22.95
C SER A 148 9.15 33.89 -23.69
N HIS A 149 8.01 34.14 -23.04
CA HIS A 149 6.88 34.87 -23.64
C HIS A 149 6.96 36.39 -23.41
N TYR A 150 7.78 36.83 -22.44
CA TYR A 150 8.00 38.23 -22.09
C TYR A 150 9.42 38.74 -22.44
N SER A 151 10.20 37.93 -23.17
CA SER A 151 11.52 38.27 -23.73
C SER A 151 11.41 38.45 -25.24
#